data_AF-A0A7X8CWT4-F1
#
_entry.id   AF-A0A7X8CWT4-F1
#
_cell.length_a   1.000
_cell.length_b   1.000
_cell.length_c   1.000
_cell.angle_alpha   90.00
_cell.angle_beta   90.00
_cell.angle_gamma   90.00
#
_symmetry.space_group_name_H-M   'P 1'
#
loop_
_entity.id
_entity.type
_entity.pdbx_description
1 polymer ?
#
loop_
_entity_poly.entity_id
_entity_poly.type
_entity_poly.pdbx_seq_one_letter_code
_entity_poly.pdbx_strand_id
1 'polypeptide(L)'
;MTVSRVYWTDLRTTPDTSLPVKLDRLLRASGMGGLDLKKKYVALKIHFGEPGNLSFIRPPYVAPVARLVRELGGKPFLTDANTLYSGRRHNAYDHIRAALENGFSRDATGCDILIADGLRGNDFLSVPLEGGRHCSSAMIASAVAEADS
;
A
#
# COMPACT_ATOMS: atom_id res chain seq x y z
N MET A 1 23.28 -0.03 21.15
CA MET A 1 22.36 -0.07 19.99
C MET A 1 21.67 -1.42 19.99
N THR A 2 20.34 -1.44 20.06
CA THR A 2 19.56 -2.67 19.85
C THR A 2 19.57 -3.01 18.36
N VAL A 3 19.98 -4.22 18.01
CA VAL A 3 19.94 -4.71 16.63
C VAL A 3 18.50 -5.02 16.24
N SER A 4 18.06 -4.52 15.08
CA SER A 4 16.71 -4.81 14.56
C SER A 4 16.59 -6.28 14.18
N ARG A 5 15.47 -6.92 14.52
CA ARG A 5 15.18 -8.29 14.12
C ARG A 5 14.68 -8.30 12.67
N VAL A 6 15.35 -9.08 11.82
CA VAL A 6 14.98 -9.26 10.41
C VAL A 6 14.30 -10.61 10.23
N TYR A 7 13.13 -10.60 9.59
CA TYR A 7 12.41 -11.81 9.18
C TYR A 7 12.57 -11.95 7.67
N TRP A 8 12.94 -13.14 7.20
CA TRP A 8 13.16 -13.41 5.78
C TRP A 8 12.69 -14.81 5.37
N THR A 9 12.42 -14.98 4.08
CA THR A 9 12.19 -16.28 3.44
C THR A 9 12.74 -16.25 2.01
N ASP A 10 13.22 -17.40 1.51
CA ASP A 10 13.72 -17.49 0.11
C ASP A 10 12.57 -17.49 -0.91
N LEU A 11 12.90 -17.63 -2.20
CA LEU A 11 11.91 -17.71 -3.27
C LEU A 11 11.56 -19.15 -3.69
N ARG A 12 12.08 -20.18 -3.02
CA ARG A 12 11.77 -21.58 -3.36
C ARG A 12 10.34 -21.92 -2.95
N THR A 13 9.64 -22.69 -3.79
CA THR A 13 8.24 -23.07 -3.56
C THR A 13 8.06 -24.58 -3.67
N THR A 14 7.09 -25.10 -2.93
CA THR A 14 6.55 -26.46 -3.04
C THR A 14 5.06 -26.37 -3.37
N PRO A 15 4.39 -27.48 -3.76
CA PRO A 15 2.95 -27.47 -4.03
C PRO A 15 2.09 -26.94 -2.86
N ASP A 16 2.54 -27.15 -1.62
CA ASP A 16 1.88 -26.71 -0.38
C ASP A 16 2.35 -25.33 0.13
N THR A 17 3.52 -24.85 -0.30
CA THR A 17 4.15 -23.63 0.21
C THR A 17 4.55 -22.71 -0.95
N SER A 18 3.57 -21.93 -1.42
CA SER A 18 3.73 -20.89 -2.44
C SER A 18 4.24 -19.56 -1.86
N LEU A 19 4.69 -18.62 -2.71
CA LEU A 19 5.21 -17.31 -2.27
C LEU A 19 4.20 -16.51 -1.43
N PRO A 20 2.88 -16.43 -1.76
CA PRO A 20 1.90 -15.77 -0.90
C PRO A 20 1.73 -16.45 0.47
N VAL A 21 1.80 -17.79 0.53
CA VAL A 21 1.74 -18.54 1.80
C VAL A 21 2.97 -18.24 2.66
N LYS A 22 4.16 -18.17 2.05
CA LYS A 22 5.39 -17.79 2.74
C LYS A 22 5.33 -16.36 3.27
N LEU A 23 4.80 -15.43 2.48
CA LEU A 23 4.60 -14.05 2.94
C LEU A 23 3.62 -13.99 4.11
N ASP A 24 2.49 -14.70 4.06
CA ASP A 24 1.54 -14.78 5.20
C ASP A 24 2.22 -15.26 6.48
N ARG A 25 2.99 -16.36 6.41
CA ARG A 25 3.77 -16.86 7.54
C ARG A 25 4.77 -15.81 8.05
N LEU A 26 5.42 -15.08 7.15
CA LEU A 26 6.39 -14.05 7.50
C LEU A 26 5.74 -12.87 8.23
N LEU A 27 4.58 -12.40 7.76
CA LEU A 27 3.82 -11.32 8.40
C LEU A 27 3.38 -11.72 9.82
N ARG A 28 2.95 -12.96 10.02
CA ARG A 28 2.58 -13.46 11.35
C ARG A 28 3.81 -13.60 12.26
N ALA A 29 4.89 -14.16 11.75
CA ALA A 29 6.14 -14.32 12.48
C ALA A 29 6.75 -12.96 12.88
N SER A 30 6.57 -11.92 12.08
CA SER A 30 7.03 -10.56 12.39
C SER A 30 6.20 -9.85 13.45
N GLY A 31 5.09 -10.44 13.89
CA GLY A 31 4.19 -9.87 14.90
C GLY A 31 3.08 -8.98 14.32
N MET A 32 2.94 -8.88 12.99
CA MET A 32 1.88 -8.06 12.39
C MET A 32 0.47 -8.58 12.68
N GLY A 33 0.33 -9.86 13.04
CA GLY A 33 -0.93 -10.42 13.54
C GLY A 33 -1.40 -9.89 14.89
N GLY A 34 -0.58 -9.09 15.59
CA GLY A 34 -0.94 -8.45 16.86
C GLY A 34 -1.34 -6.98 16.73
N LEU A 35 -1.46 -6.44 15.52
CA LEU A 35 -1.85 -5.05 15.31
C LEU A 35 -3.33 -4.82 15.67
N ASP A 36 -3.61 -3.73 16.38
CA ASP A 36 -4.99 -3.29 16.63
C ASP A 36 -5.53 -2.52 15.41
N LEU A 37 -6.21 -3.25 14.51
CA LEU A 37 -6.77 -2.71 13.27
C LEU A 37 -8.31 -2.67 13.27
N LYS A 38 -8.97 -2.94 14.40
CA LYS A 38 -10.42 -3.12 14.43
C LYS A 38 -11.14 -1.85 13.98
N LYS A 39 -11.94 -1.97 12.91
CA LYS A 39 -12.72 -0.89 12.25
C LYS A 39 -11.89 0.24 11.61
N LYS A 40 -10.55 0.13 11.63
CA LYS A 40 -9.62 1.12 11.07
C LYS A 40 -9.58 1.08 9.55
N TYR A 41 -9.51 2.23 8.90
CA TYR A 41 -9.14 2.36 7.50
C TYR A 41 -7.62 2.21 7.38
N VAL A 42 -7.16 1.25 6.57
CA VAL A 42 -5.74 0.90 6.48
C VAL A 42 -5.23 1.17 5.07
N ALA A 43 -4.30 2.11 4.95
CA ALA A 43 -3.74 2.53 3.68
C ALA A 43 -2.57 1.61 3.26
N LEU A 44 -2.77 0.80 2.23
CA LEU A 44 -1.70 0.02 1.62
C LEU A 44 -1.05 0.84 0.50
N LYS A 45 -0.11 1.71 0.88
CA LYS A 45 0.64 2.55 -0.06
C LYS A 45 1.51 1.68 -0.97
N ILE A 46 1.31 1.80 -2.27
CA ILE A 46 1.98 0.95 -3.26
C ILE A 46 2.23 1.71 -4.56
N HIS A 47 3.32 1.38 -5.24
CA HIS A 47 3.59 1.91 -6.57
C HIS A 47 2.94 1.02 -7.63
N PHE A 48 1.92 1.53 -8.32
CA PHE A 48 1.15 0.76 -9.30
C PHE A 48 1.87 0.49 -10.63
N GLY A 49 2.97 1.19 -10.91
CA GLY A 49 3.66 1.11 -12.20
C GLY A 49 3.04 2.04 -13.25
N GLU A 50 3.83 2.33 -14.29
CA GLU A 50 3.31 2.97 -15.51
C GLU A 50 3.04 1.86 -16.52
N PRO A 51 1.97 1.95 -17.33
CA PRO A 51 1.74 1.01 -18.43
C PRO A 51 2.97 0.84 -19.33
N GLY A 52 3.26 -0.40 -19.68
CA GLY A 52 4.41 -0.76 -20.51
C GLY A 52 5.69 -1.12 -19.75
N ASN A 53 5.73 -1.00 -18.41
CA ASN A 53 6.83 -1.55 -17.62
C ASN A 53 6.37 -2.66 -16.66
N LEU A 54 7.32 -3.36 -16.03
CA LEU A 54 7.09 -4.38 -15.00
C LEU A 54 7.80 -4.03 -13.68
N SER A 55 8.09 -2.74 -13.48
CA SER A 55 8.80 -2.20 -12.30
C SER A 55 7.83 -1.95 -11.15
N PHE A 56 7.01 -2.95 -10.83
CA PHE A 56 6.07 -2.95 -9.72
C PHE A 56 6.03 -4.34 -9.08
N ILE A 57 5.59 -4.41 -7.83
CA ILE A 57 5.44 -5.71 -7.16
C ILE A 57 4.32 -6.50 -7.83
N ARG A 58 4.50 -7.83 -7.96
CA ARG A 58 3.44 -8.69 -8.50
C ARG A 58 2.19 -8.54 -7.62
N PRO A 59 1.02 -8.13 -8.18
CA PRO A 59 -0.18 -7.87 -7.40
C PRO A 59 -0.61 -8.97 -6.42
N PRO A 60 -0.43 -10.29 -6.71
CA PRO A 60 -0.78 -11.35 -5.76
C PRO A 60 -0.05 -11.31 -4.41
N TYR A 61 1.06 -10.58 -4.28
CA TYR A 61 1.71 -10.37 -2.98
C TYR A 61 0.89 -9.47 -2.04
N VAL A 62 -0.01 -8.66 -2.57
CA VAL A 62 -0.88 -7.79 -1.76
C VAL A 62 -1.96 -8.61 -1.04
N ALA A 63 -2.46 -9.67 -1.68
CA ALA A 63 -3.56 -10.50 -1.15
C ALA A 63 -3.34 -11.01 0.29
N PRO A 64 -2.19 -11.61 0.67
CA PRO A 64 -1.96 -12.01 2.07
C PRO A 64 -1.94 -10.83 3.04
N VAL A 65 -1.42 -9.66 2.64
CA VAL A 65 -1.40 -8.45 3.48
C VAL A 65 -2.83 -7.95 3.72
N ALA A 66 -3.60 -7.79 2.63
CA ALA A 66 -4.98 -7.34 2.68
C ALA A 66 -5.87 -8.30 3.51
N ARG A 67 -5.65 -9.61 3.36
CA ARG A 67 -6.33 -10.64 4.13
C ARG A 67 -6.00 -10.53 5.62
N LEU A 68 -4.73 -10.39 5.99
CA LEU A 68 -4.34 -10.20 7.39
C LEU A 68 -5.01 -8.95 7.99
N VAL A 69 -5.03 -7.82 7.28
CA VAL A 69 -5.71 -6.61 7.75
C VAL A 69 -7.20 -6.87 8.02
N ARG A 70 -7.89 -7.57 7.10
CA ARG A 70 -9.31 -7.93 7.30
C ARG A 70 -9.54 -8.89 8.46
N GLU A 71 -8.66 -9.89 8.63
CA GLU A 71 -8.72 -10.82 9.77
C GLU A 71 -8.61 -10.08 11.11
N LEU A 72 -7.84 -8.98 11.16
CA LEU A 72 -7.71 -8.10 12.31
C LEU A 72 -8.85 -7.07 12.43
N GLY A 73 -9.86 -7.15 11.55
CA GLY A 73 -11.03 -6.28 11.55
C GLY A 73 -10.84 -4.92 10.88
N GLY A 74 -9.72 -4.70 10.19
CA GLY A 74 -9.42 -3.50 9.43
C GLY A 74 -10.09 -3.46 8.05
N LYS A 75 -10.06 -2.28 7.43
CA LYS A 75 -10.64 -1.98 6.12
C LYS A 75 -9.51 -1.53 5.19
N PRO A 76 -8.82 -2.46 4.51
CA PRO A 76 -7.68 -2.12 3.68
C PRO A 76 -8.11 -1.53 2.34
N PHE A 77 -7.35 -0.56 1.84
CA PHE A 77 -7.44 -0.06 0.47
C PHE A 77 -6.03 0.15 -0.09
N LEU A 78 -5.86 -0.03 -1.41
CA LEU A 78 -4.60 0.28 -2.08
C LEU A 78 -4.57 1.75 -2.45
N THR A 79 -3.42 2.39 -2.28
CA THR A 79 -3.31 3.82 -2.54
C THR A 79 -1.96 4.22 -3.11
N ASP A 80 -1.99 5.24 -3.95
CA ASP A 80 -0.83 6.00 -4.42
C ASP A 80 -1.25 7.47 -4.57
N ALA A 81 -0.27 8.37 -4.65
CA ALA A 81 -0.48 9.78 -4.93
C ALA A 81 -0.19 10.00 -6.42
N ASN A 82 -0.85 10.96 -7.04
CA ASN A 82 -0.61 11.28 -8.44
C ASN A 82 0.81 11.82 -8.64
N THR A 83 1.37 11.51 -9.80
CA THR A 83 2.73 11.92 -10.15
C THR A 83 2.75 13.34 -10.70
N LEU A 84 3.80 14.11 -10.37
CA LEU A 84 4.01 15.46 -10.91
C LEU A 84 4.48 15.47 -12.37
N TYR A 85 5.03 14.36 -12.86
CA TYR A 85 5.50 14.22 -14.23
C TYR A 85 4.40 13.70 -15.15
N SER A 86 4.61 13.87 -16.46
CA SER A 86 3.72 13.36 -17.50
C SER A 86 3.71 11.83 -17.54
N GLY A 87 2.51 11.24 -17.60
CA GLY A 87 2.30 9.79 -17.60
C GLY A 87 0.87 9.48 -17.18
N ARG A 88 0.43 8.23 -17.18
CA ARG A 88 -0.98 7.91 -16.84
C ARG A 88 -1.28 7.97 -15.34
N ARG A 89 -0.28 8.22 -14.51
CA ARG A 89 -0.45 8.39 -13.05
C ARG A 89 -0.57 9.84 -12.57
N HIS A 90 -0.70 10.81 -13.48
CA HIS A 90 -0.80 12.23 -13.14
C HIS A 90 -2.20 12.68 -12.67
N ASN A 91 -3.23 11.85 -12.82
CA ASN A 91 -4.59 12.12 -12.35
C ASN A 91 -5.26 10.81 -11.94
N ALA A 92 -6.22 10.85 -11.01
CA ALA A 92 -6.78 9.63 -10.44
C ALA A 92 -7.49 8.73 -11.46
N TYR A 93 -8.16 9.33 -12.45
CA TYR A 93 -8.94 8.58 -13.43
C TYR A 93 -8.03 7.65 -14.26
N ASP A 94 -6.96 8.20 -14.82
CA ASP A 94 -6.01 7.41 -15.60
C ASP A 94 -5.13 6.52 -14.71
N HIS A 95 -4.83 6.96 -13.49
CA HIS A 95 -3.99 6.25 -12.54
C HIS A 95 -4.62 4.92 -12.11
N ILE A 96 -5.92 4.93 -11.79
CA ILE A 96 -6.65 3.70 -11.47
C ILE A 96 -6.63 2.74 -12.67
N ARG A 97 -6.81 3.25 -13.90
CA ARG A 97 -6.76 2.40 -15.10
C ARG A 97 -5.37 1.81 -15.33
N ALA A 98 -4.32 2.58 -15.09
CA ALA A 98 -2.94 2.09 -15.15
C ALA A 98 -2.69 0.99 -14.10
N ALA A 99 -3.19 1.16 -12.88
CA ALA A 99 -3.11 0.14 -11.84
C ALA A 99 -3.84 -1.16 -12.22
N LEU A 100 -5.06 -1.04 -12.75
CA LEU A 100 -5.85 -2.19 -13.20
C LEU A 100 -5.19 -2.93 -14.37
N GLU A 101 -4.62 -2.21 -15.34
CA GLU A 101 -3.85 -2.79 -16.46
C GLU A 101 -2.64 -3.59 -15.97
N ASN A 102 -1.99 -3.11 -14.91
CA ASN A 102 -0.89 -3.81 -14.24
C ASN A 102 -1.34 -4.91 -13.27
N GLY A 103 -2.65 -5.21 -13.23
CA GLY A 103 -3.21 -6.33 -12.49
C GLY A 103 -3.57 -6.03 -11.02
N PHE A 104 -3.56 -4.77 -10.59
CA PHE A 104 -4.02 -4.37 -9.25
C PHE A 104 -5.55 -4.32 -9.17
N SER A 105 -6.21 -5.45 -9.46
CA SER A 105 -7.65 -5.57 -9.30
C SER A 105 -8.03 -6.01 -7.89
N ARG A 106 -9.30 -5.79 -7.52
CA ARG A 106 -9.88 -6.32 -6.29
C ARG A 106 -9.76 -7.83 -6.20
N ASP A 107 -9.92 -8.56 -7.31
CA ASP A 107 -9.84 -10.02 -7.32
C ASP A 107 -8.40 -10.52 -7.08
N ALA A 108 -7.40 -9.82 -7.62
CA ALA A 108 -5.99 -10.20 -7.44
C ALA A 108 -5.42 -9.81 -6.07
N THR A 109 -5.89 -8.69 -5.51
CA THR A 109 -5.28 -8.07 -4.32
C THR A 109 -6.16 -8.15 -3.08
N GLY A 110 -7.46 -8.35 -3.25
CA GLY A 110 -8.47 -8.22 -2.22
C GLY A 110 -8.74 -6.77 -1.78
N CYS A 111 -8.24 -5.76 -2.49
CA CYS A 111 -8.40 -4.35 -2.11
C CYS A 111 -9.03 -3.53 -3.23
N ASP A 112 -9.82 -2.54 -2.84
CA ASP A 112 -10.22 -1.46 -3.72
C ASP A 112 -9.08 -0.43 -3.83
N ILE A 113 -9.01 0.30 -4.94
CA ILE A 113 -8.03 1.37 -5.15
C ILE A 113 -8.67 2.71 -4.79
N LEU A 114 -7.97 3.50 -4.00
CA LEU A 114 -8.29 4.90 -3.70
C LEU A 114 -7.04 5.75 -3.92
N ILE A 115 -7.08 6.69 -4.86
CA ILE A 115 -5.97 7.62 -5.12
C ILE A 115 -5.96 8.69 -4.03
N ALA A 116 -4.80 8.85 -3.38
CA ALA A 116 -4.70 9.49 -2.08
C ALA A 116 -4.99 11.00 -2.11
N ASP A 117 -4.66 11.64 -3.22
CA ASP A 117 -4.61 13.09 -3.41
C ASP A 117 -5.66 13.59 -4.42
N GLY A 118 -6.75 12.83 -4.54
CA GLY A 118 -7.94 13.22 -5.29
C GLY A 118 -7.75 13.19 -6.80
N LEU A 119 -8.74 13.72 -7.53
CA LEU A 119 -8.80 13.59 -8.99
C LEU A 119 -7.59 14.21 -9.70
N ARG A 120 -7.10 15.35 -9.22
CA ARG A 120 -6.06 16.16 -9.87
C ARG A 120 -4.75 16.26 -9.08
N GLY A 121 -4.58 15.47 -8.01
CA GLY A 121 -3.37 15.50 -7.18
C GLY A 121 -3.24 16.71 -6.26
N ASN A 122 -4.36 17.35 -5.91
CA ASN A 122 -4.39 18.57 -5.10
C ASN A 122 -5.26 18.45 -3.84
N ASP A 123 -5.69 17.23 -3.49
CA ASP A 123 -6.37 16.96 -2.24
C ASP A 123 -5.33 16.59 -1.17
N PHE A 124 -5.15 17.47 -0.19
CA PHE A 124 -4.17 17.28 0.87
C PHE A 124 -4.59 17.96 2.17
N LEU A 125 -4.04 17.45 3.27
CA LEU A 125 -4.04 18.07 4.59
C LEU A 125 -2.64 18.61 4.90
N SER A 126 -2.58 19.80 5.51
CA SER A 126 -1.32 20.35 6.03
C SER A 126 -1.04 19.78 7.42
N VAL A 127 -0.01 18.94 7.52
CA VAL A 127 0.43 18.32 8.77
C VAL A 127 1.60 19.12 9.34
N PRO A 128 1.51 19.65 10.57
CA PRO A 128 2.61 20.38 11.19
C PRO A 128 3.82 19.46 11.44
N LEU A 129 5.03 19.99 11.24
CA LEU A 129 6.28 19.28 11.47
C LEU A 129 7.00 19.90 12.68
N GLU A 130 6.84 19.29 13.84
CA GLU A 130 7.56 19.72 15.04
C GLU A 130 9.07 19.56 14.85
N GLY A 131 9.82 20.66 15.02
CA GLY A 131 11.28 20.67 14.81
C GLY A 131 11.73 20.68 13.34
N GLY A 132 10.83 20.97 12.40
CA GLY A 132 11.18 21.08 10.98
C GLY A 132 12.21 22.18 10.69
N ARG A 133 13.32 21.81 10.04
CA ARG A 133 14.42 22.75 9.70
C ARG A 133 14.13 23.60 8.45
N HIS A 134 13.42 23.04 7.47
CA HIS A 134 13.23 23.64 6.14
C HIS A 134 11.79 24.02 5.84
N CYS A 135 10.83 23.40 6.52
CA CYS A 135 9.41 23.72 6.44
C CYS A 135 8.77 23.44 7.81
N SER A 136 7.75 24.22 8.15
CA SER A 136 6.96 24.06 9.37
C SER A 136 5.79 23.09 9.24
N SER A 137 5.46 22.69 8.01
CA SER A 137 4.40 21.73 7.71
C SER A 137 4.70 20.95 6.41
N ALA A 138 4.09 19.78 6.28
CA ALA A 138 4.06 18.97 5.06
C ALA A 138 2.63 18.84 4.55
N MET A 139 2.45 18.91 3.23
CA MET A 139 1.17 18.57 2.60
C MET A 139 1.14 17.05 2.39
N ILE A 140 0.20 16.39 3.06
CA ILE A 140 0.00 14.94 2.98
C ILE A 140 -1.32 14.67 2.27
N ALA A 141 -1.31 13.78 1.29
CA ALA A 141 -2.49 13.38 0.54
C ALA A 141 -3.61 12.94 1.48
N SER A 142 -4.81 13.52 1.32
CA SER A 142 -5.88 13.45 2.33
C SER A 142 -6.25 12.03 2.72
N ALA A 143 -6.42 11.10 1.76
CA ALA A 143 -6.82 9.74 2.10
C ALA A 143 -5.74 8.96 2.89
N VAL A 144 -4.46 9.35 2.78
CA VAL A 144 -3.38 8.79 3.61
C VAL A 144 -3.37 9.45 4.98
N ALA A 145 -3.57 10.78 5.04
CA ALA A 145 -3.61 11.52 6.30
C ALA A 145 -4.81 11.14 7.19
N GLU A 146 -5.94 10.78 6.56
CA GLU A 146 -7.18 10.34 7.22
C GLU A 146 -7.21 8.84 7.51
N ALA A 147 -6.25 8.05 7.01
CA ALA A 147 -6.15 6.64 7.33
C ALA A 147 -5.74 6.45 8.80
N ASP A 148 -6.33 5.44 9.44
CA ASP A 148 -6.06 5.14 10.84
C ASP A 148 -4.76 4.32 11.03
N SER A 149 -4.25 3.67 9.96
CA SER A 149 -3.04 2.83 9.98
C SER A 149 -2.42 2.65 8.59
#